data_AF-A0A1G2KSL8-F1
#
_entry.id   AF-A0A1G2KSL8-F1
#
_cell.length_a   1.000
_cell.length_b   1.000
_cell.length_c   1.000
_cell.angle_alpha   90.00
_cell.angle_beta   90.00
_cell.angle_gamma   90.00
#
_symmetry.space_group_name_H-M   'P 1'
#
loop_
_entity.id
_entity.type
_entity.pdbx_description
1 polymer ?
#
loop_
_entity_poly.entity_id
_entity_poly.type
_entity_poly.pdbx_seq_one_letter_code
_entity_poly.pdbx_strand_id
1 'polypeptide(L)'
;MFVYRSKNFYNMRMRIKQRNKIFDLWVPRSLAIMYVWGKGLGLFAGRNFKKGETVTCFRADIVPCAHASDESVQIDERRCFDTKWLTPEAFINHGCAPSTMLDVHGYRYVALRNIKKNEEITFDYLTTDWDLGRQAFRCRCGAKNCYGVVRGFKYLTHRQQERIKPHALPYLLEKIR
;
A
#
# COMPACT_ATOMS: atom_id res chain seq x y z
N MET A 1 17.22 21.90 -5.63
CA MET A 1 16.87 20.62 -4.96
C MET A 1 18.14 19.79 -4.88
N PHE A 2 18.86 19.83 -3.76
CA PHE A 2 20.14 19.13 -3.59
C PHE A 2 19.91 17.87 -2.75
N VAL A 3 20.20 16.69 -3.32
CA VAL A 3 20.13 15.40 -2.62
C VAL A 3 21.52 15.05 -2.14
N TYR A 4 21.74 15.09 -0.82
CA TYR A 4 23.01 14.67 -0.20
C TYR A 4 23.02 13.13 -0.09
N ARG A 5 24.02 12.48 -0.70
CA ARG A 5 24.22 11.02 -0.64
C ARG A 5 25.21 10.67 0.48
N SER A 6 24.72 10.08 1.57
CA SER A 6 25.56 9.38 2.57
C SER A 6 25.52 7.87 2.29
N LYS A 7 26.69 7.24 2.18
CA LYS A 7 26.89 5.84 1.76
C LYS A 7 26.71 4.88 2.94
N ASN A 8 25.51 4.32 3.10
CA ASN A 8 25.33 2.95 3.59
C ASN A 8 24.91 2.09 2.38
N PHE A 9 25.54 0.93 2.18
CA PHE A 9 25.50 0.20 0.90
C PHE A 9 24.11 -0.30 0.48
N TYR A 10 23.19 -0.47 1.43
CA TYR A 10 21.86 -1.06 1.20
C TYR A 10 20.71 -0.05 1.16
N ASN A 11 20.84 1.07 1.89
CA ASN A 11 19.76 2.04 2.10
C ASN A 11 20.19 3.45 1.70
N MET A 12 19.27 4.19 1.09
CA MET A 12 19.40 5.61 0.79
C MET A 12 18.63 6.41 1.83
N ARG A 13 19.28 7.39 2.46
CA ARG A 13 18.60 8.37 3.31
C ARG A 13 17.88 9.37 2.40
N MET A 14 16.56 9.42 2.49
CA MET A 14 15.71 10.34 1.76
C MET A 14 15.07 11.33 2.73
N ARG A 15 15.11 12.62 2.40
CA ARG A 15 14.42 13.66 3.16
C ARG A 15 13.07 13.94 2.52
N ILE A 16 11.99 13.68 3.26
CA ILE A 16 10.61 13.79 2.78
C ILE A 16 9.89 14.86 3.60
N LYS A 17 9.13 15.75 2.94
CA LYS A 17 8.26 16.72 3.61
C LYS A 17 6.81 16.26 3.49
N GLN A 18 6.15 16.01 4.61
CA GLN A 18 4.73 15.65 4.68
C GLN A 18 4.07 16.36 5.86
N ARG A 19 2.87 16.92 5.67
CA ARG A 19 2.14 17.70 6.69
C ARG A 19 3.01 18.78 7.38
N ASN A 20 3.78 19.53 6.58
CA ASN A 20 4.74 20.55 7.04
C ASN A 20 5.89 20.08 7.94
N LYS A 21 6.03 18.77 8.18
CA LYS A 21 7.16 18.17 8.88
C LYS A 21 8.15 17.56 7.89
N ILE A 22 9.43 17.61 8.23
CA ILE A 22 10.50 16.99 7.47
C ILE A 22 10.91 15.72 8.19
N PHE A 23 11.00 14.63 7.45
CA PHE A 23 11.39 13.33 7.96
C PHE A 23 12.58 12.81 7.16
N ASP A 24 13.51 12.18 7.86
CA ASP A 24 14.56 11.41 7.22
C ASP A 24 14.15 9.93 7.22
N LEU A 25 13.99 9.38 6.04
CA LEU A 25 13.57 8.01 5.82
C LEU A 25 14.70 7.19 5.20
N TRP A 26 14.89 5.98 5.70
CA TRP A 26 15.76 5.00 5.06
C TRP A 26 14.97 4.19 4.06
N VAL A 27 15.31 4.32 2.79
CA VAL A 27 14.67 3.59 1.68
C VAL A 27 15.69 2.64 1.06
N PRO A 28 15.44 1.32 1.05
CA PRO A 28 16.31 0.37 0.36
C PRO A 28 16.49 0.74 -1.11
N ARG A 29 17.66 0.48 -1.70
CA ARG A 29 17.91 0.78 -3.14
C ARG A 29 16.97 0.05 -4.11
N SER A 30 16.34 -1.03 -3.66
CA SER A 30 15.31 -1.74 -4.41
C SER A 30 14.00 -0.95 -4.52
N LEU A 31 13.87 0.17 -3.83
CA LEU A 31 12.70 1.02 -3.75
C LEU A 31 13.08 2.50 -3.97
N ALA A 32 12.08 3.30 -4.31
CA ALA A 32 12.18 4.76 -4.40
C ALA A 32 10.86 5.39 -3.98
N ILE A 33 10.89 6.63 -3.50
CA ILE A 33 9.66 7.40 -3.21
C ILE A 33 9.62 8.59 -4.15
N MET A 34 8.50 8.75 -4.84
CA MET A 34 8.30 9.81 -5.83
C MET A 34 6.91 10.41 -5.66
N TYR A 35 6.74 11.67 -6.08
CA TYR A 35 5.42 12.30 -6.11
C TYR A 35 4.62 11.80 -7.32
N VAL A 36 3.35 11.49 -7.08
CA VAL A 36 2.39 11.06 -8.09
C VAL A 36 1.22 12.03 -8.08
N TRP A 37 1.01 12.66 -9.24
CA TRP A 37 0.01 13.71 -9.38
C TRP A 37 -1.39 13.21 -9.00
N GLY A 38 -2.04 13.91 -8.07
CA GLY A 38 -3.37 13.57 -7.56
C GLY A 38 -3.43 12.39 -6.59
N LYS A 39 -2.30 11.74 -6.25
CA LYS A 39 -2.22 10.68 -5.23
C LYS A 39 -1.29 11.02 -4.07
N GLY A 40 -0.39 11.99 -4.24
CA GLY A 40 0.58 12.36 -3.21
C GLY A 40 1.90 11.63 -3.41
N LEU A 41 2.55 11.19 -2.34
CA LEU A 41 3.77 10.38 -2.44
C LEU A 41 3.40 8.92 -2.78
N GLY A 42 4.24 8.25 -3.55
CA GLY A 42 4.08 6.85 -3.92
C GLY A 42 5.40 6.10 -3.77
N LEU A 43 5.31 4.80 -3.47
CA LEU A 43 6.43 3.88 -3.51
C LEU A 43 6.63 3.34 -4.93
N PHE A 44 7.87 3.30 -5.39
CA PHE A 44 8.26 2.89 -6.73
C PHE A 44 9.35 1.82 -6.66
N ALA A 45 9.38 0.96 -7.66
CA ALA A 45 10.41 -0.07 -7.79
C ALA A 45 11.76 0.56 -8.18
N GLY A 46 12.78 0.40 -7.36
CA GLY A 46 14.17 0.81 -7.65
C GLY A 46 14.90 -0.16 -8.58
N ARG A 47 14.34 -1.36 -8.79
CA ARG A 47 14.80 -2.41 -9.71
C ARG A 47 13.62 -3.19 -10.29
N ASN A 48 13.88 -4.16 -11.16
CA ASN A 48 12.85 -5.11 -11.60
C ASN A 48 12.55 -6.13 -10.48
N PHE A 49 11.28 -6.51 -10.31
CA PHE A 49 10.83 -7.63 -9.47
C PHE A 49 10.11 -8.66 -10.33
N LYS A 50 10.25 -9.94 -9.99
CA LYS A 50 9.51 -11.04 -10.62
C LYS A 50 8.19 -11.30 -9.89
N LYS A 51 7.21 -11.85 -10.61
CA LYS A 51 5.98 -12.37 -9.98
C LYS A 51 6.33 -13.33 -8.85
N GLY A 52 5.66 -13.20 -7.71
CA GLY A 52 5.86 -14.01 -6.50
C GLY A 52 7.01 -13.54 -5.61
N GLU A 53 7.81 -12.56 -6.05
CA GLU A 53 8.91 -12.03 -5.27
C GLU A 53 8.42 -11.11 -4.15
N THR A 54 9.08 -11.17 -2.99
CA THR A 54 8.89 -10.18 -1.91
C THR A 54 9.43 -8.83 -2.37
N VAL A 55 8.55 -7.82 -2.42
CA VAL A 55 8.91 -6.45 -2.79
C VAL A 55 9.46 -5.68 -1.60
N THR A 56 8.77 -5.77 -0.46
CA THR A 56 9.24 -5.21 0.82
C THR A 56 8.62 -5.98 1.99
N CYS A 57 9.39 -6.15 3.05
CA CYS A 57 8.87 -6.52 4.36
C CYS A 57 8.62 -5.25 5.16
N PHE A 58 7.76 -5.34 6.17
CA PHE A 58 7.46 -4.22 7.05
C PHE A 58 7.35 -4.66 8.51
N ARG A 59 7.27 -3.68 9.40
CA ARG A 59 6.93 -3.88 10.81
C ARG A 59 5.76 -2.98 11.15
N ALA A 60 4.77 -3.55 11.81
CA ALA A 60 3.58 -2.82 12.25
C ALA A 60 3.15 -3.34 13.62
N ASP A 61 2.62 -2.44 14.44
CA ASP A 61 1.88 -2.82 15.63
C ASP A 61 0.49 -3.32 15.21
N ILE A 62 -0.02 -4.33 15.91
CA ILE A 62 -1.44 -4.71 15.81
C ILE A 62 -2.19 -3.91 16.86
N VAL A 63 -3.06 -3.01 16.42
CA VAL A 63 -3.85 -2.14 17.30
C VAL A 63 -5.34 -2.30 17.01
N PRO A 64 -6.24 -1.98 17.97
CA PRO A 64 -7.65 -1.86 17.67
C PRO A 64 -7.88 -0.81 16.57
N CYS A 65 -8.68 -1.12 15.54
CA CYS A 65 -8.94 -0.20 14.43
C CYS A 65 -9.57 1.12 14.89
N ALA A 66 -10.32 1.12 16.00
CA ALA A 66 -10.88 2.33 16.60
C ALA A 66 -9.81 3.33 17.09
N HIS A 67 -8.57 2.87 17.32
CA HIS A 67 -7.44 3.67 17.78
C HIS A 67 -6.31 3.77 16.75
N ALA A 68 -6.52 3.24 15.55
CA ALA A 68 -5.50 3.19 14.52
C ALA A 68 -5.37 4.55 13.80
N SER A 69 -4.18 4.82 13.28
CA SER A 69 -3.92 5.97 12.42
C SER A 69 -4.68 5.88 11.08
N ASP A 70 -4.79 7.00 10.36
CA ASP A 70 -5.47 7.05 9.05
C ASP A 70 -4.70 6.27 7.97
N GLU A 71 -3.45 5.90 8.24
CA GLU A 71 -2.54 5.17 7.35
C GLU A 71 -2.49 3.67 7.70
N SER A 72 -3.28 3.23 8.68
CA SER A 72 -3.37 1.84 9.09
C SER A 72 -4.06 0.97 8.02
N VAL A 73 -3.80 -0.34 8.09
CA VAL A 73 -4.42 -1.34 7.20
C VAL A 73 -5.25 -2.30 8.02
N GLN A 74 -6.55 -2.40 7.73
CA GLN A 74 -7.43 -3.35 8.41
C GLN A 74 -7.04 -4.80 8.08
N ILE A 75 -6.88 -5.63 9.11
CA ILE A 75 -6.49 -7.05 8.94
C ILE A 75 -7.56 -8.03 9.42
N ASP A 76 -8.50 -7.56 10.25
CA ASP A 76 -9.74 -8.24 10.58
C ASP A 76 -10.83 -7.27 11.07
N GLU A 77 -11.92 -7.78 11.63
CA GLU A 77 -13.05 -6.98 12.11
C GLU A 77 -12.69 -5.88 13.12
N ARG A 78 -11.65 -6.07 13.93
CA ARG A 78 -11.33 -5.18 15.06
C ARG A 78 -9.88 -4.72 15.09
N ARG A 79 -8.99 -5.36 14.33
CA ARG A 79 -7.55 -5.13 14.40
C ARG A 79 -7.00 -4.61 13.08
N CYS A 80 -6.05 -3.69 13.21
CA CYS A 80 -5.39 -3.01 12.12
C CYS A 80 -3.87 -3.09 12.32
N PHE A 81 -3.13 -3.22 11.22
CA PHE A 81 -1.70 -2.92 11.20
C PHE A 81 -1.49 -1.42 11.18
N ASP A 82 -0.79 -0.91 12.18
CA ASP A 82 -0.42 0.49 12.27
C ASP A 82 1.10 0.59 12.34
N THR A 83 1.71 1.18 11.32
CA THR A 83 3.17 1.27 11.25
C THR A 83 3.73 2.33 12.19
N LYS A 84 2.91 3.24 12.77
CA LYS A 84 3.24 4.37 13.69
C LYS A 84 4.36 5.33 13.23
N TRP A 85 5.18 4.92 12.28
CA TRP A 85 6.43 5.51 11.83
C TRP A 85 6.39 5.59 10.31
N LEU A 86 7.03 6.63 9.76
CA LEU A 86 7.22 6.72 8.33
C LEU A 86 8.19 5.62 7.92
N THR A 87 7.65 4.66 7.20
CA THR A 87 8.37 3.55 6.58
C THR A 87 8.04 3.52 5.08
N PRO A 88 8.89 2.95 4.22
CA PRO A 88 8.66 2.99 2.78
C PRO A 88 7.28 2.43 2.35
N GLU A 89 6.80 1.39 3.01
CA GLU A 89 5.51 0.75 2.75
C GLU A 89 4.31 1.65 3.04
N ALA A 90 4.45 2.65 3.92
CA ALA A 90 3.39 3.63 4.22
C ALA A 90 3.07 4.53 3.00
N PHE A 91 3.91 4.48 1.96
CA PHE A 91 3.71 5.22 0.70
C PHE A 91 3.19 4.33 -0.43
N ILE A 92 2.77 3.08 -0.16
CA ILE A 92 2.17 2.23 -1.18
C ILE A 92 0.73 2.69 -1.43
N ASN A 93 0.49 3.23 -2.61
CA ASN A 93 -0.82 3.72 -3.02
C ASN A 93 -1.77 2.58 -3.43
N HIS A 94 -3.06 2.90 -3.47
CA HIS A 94 -4.06 2.03 -4.04
C HIS A 94 -3.88 1.85 -5.56
N GLY A 95 -4.09 0.62 -6.04
CA GLY A 95 -4.26 0.31 -7.47
C GLY A 95 -5.37 -0.71 -7.69
N CYS A 96 -6.35 -0.40 -8.56
CA CYS A 96 -7.43 -1.35 -8.90
C CYS A 96 -6.95 -2.53 -9.76
N ALA A 97 -5.78 -2.40 -10.38
CA ALA A 97 -5.03 -3.48 -11.04
C ALA A 97 -3.62 -3.52 -10.41
N PRO A 98 -3.52 -3.98 -9.16
CA PRO A 98 -2.34 -3.75 -8.33
C PRO A 98 -1.11 -4.49 -8.84
N SER A 99 0.07 -4.01 -8.44
CA SER A 99 1.33 -4.71 -8.69
C SER A 99 1.70 -5.68 -7.57
N THR A 100 1.18 -5.48 -6.36
CA THR A 100 1.42 -6.33 -5.19
C THR A 100 0.13 -6.74 -4.46
N MET A 101 0.25 -7.79 -3.64
CA MET A 101 -0.72 -8.15 -2.60
C MET A 101 -0.06 -8.05 -1.23
N LEU A 102 -0.88 -7.82 -0.20
CA LEU A 102 -0.44 -7.87 1.19
C LEU A 102 -0.50 -9.31 1.72
N ASP A 103 0.63 -9.85 2.15
CA ASP A 103 0.71 -11.07 2.95
C ASP A 103 0.77 -10.65 4.43
N VAL A 104 -0.39 -10.71 5.09
CA VAL A 104 -0.55 -10.29 6.49
C VAL A 104 0.28 -11.15 7.44
N HIS A 105 0.35 -12.46 7.20
CA HIS A 105 1.10 -13.38 8.07
C HIS A 105 2.61 -13.21 7.91
N GLY A 106 3.06 -12.95 6.69
CA GLY A 106 4.47 -12.72 6.37
C GLY A 106 4.97 -11.28 6.59
N TYR A 107 4.10 -10.35 6.99
CA TYR A 107 4.40 -8.92 7.12
C TYR A 107 5.14 -8.37 5.88
N ARG A 108 4.61 -8.67 4.69
CA ARG A 108 5.27 -8.34 3.43
C ARG A 108 4.30 -8.05 2.29
N TYR A 109 4.79 -7.30 1.31
CA TYR A 109 4.13 -7.13 0.02
C TYR A 109 4.78 -8.05 -1.02
N VAL A 110 3.97 -8.84 -1.71
CA VAL A 110 4.40 -9.83 -2.71
C VAL A 110 3.94 -9.40 -4.09
N ALA A 111 4.83 -9.48 -5.08
CA ALA A 111 4.52 -9.10 -6.46
C ALA A 111 3.49 -10.05 -7.10
N LEU A 112 2.37 -9.51 -7.59
CA LEU A 112 1.33 -10.27 -8.31
C LEU A 112 1.69 -10.53 -9.77
N ARG A 113 2.62 -9.73 -10.30
CA ARG A 113 3.16 -9.81 -11.66
C ARG A 113 4.59 -9.28 -11.67
N ASN A 114 5.27 -9.38 -12.80
CA ASN A 114 6.54 -8.69 -12.96
C ASN A 114 6.34 -7.16 -12.81
N ILE A 115 7.23 -6.52 -12.07
CA ILE A 115 7.24 -5.07 -11.83
C ILE A 115 8.54 -4.53 -12.42
N LYS A 116 8.46 -3.54 -13.30
CA LYS A 116 9.65 -2.92 -13.89
C LYS A 116 10.23 -1.88 -12.95
N LYS A 117 11.54 -1.64 -13.04
CA LYS A 117 12.18 -0.48 -12.43
C LYS A 117 11.43 0.80 -12.84
N ASN A 118 11.27 1.71 -11.88
CA ASN A 118 10.51 2.96 -11.96
C ASN A 118 8.99 2.80 -12.10
N GLU A 119 8.46 1.59 -11.94
CA GLU A 119 7.02 1.36 -11.87
C GLU A 119 6.50 1.58 -10.45
N GLU A 120 5.30 2.15 -10.30
CA GLU A 120 4.67 2.34 -9.00
C GLU A 120 4.26 1.00 -8.38
N ILE A 121 4.60 0.84 -7.11
CA ILE A 121 4.17 -0.28 -6.29
C ILE A 121 2.81 0.09 -5.68
N THR A 122 1.81 -0.75 -5.93
CA THR A 122 0.43 -0.52 -5.50
C THR A 122 -0.20 -1.83 -5.05
N PHE A 123 -1.10 -1.75 -4.07
CA PHE A 123 -1.98 -2.85 -3.69
C PHE A 123 -3.45 -2.41 -3.73
N ASP A 124 -4.38 -3.36 -3.75
CA ASP A 124 -5.80 -3.03 -3.73
C ASP A 124 -6.29 -2.90 -2.28
N TYR A 125 -6.47 -1.68 -1.78
CA TYR A 125 -6.97 -1.44 -0.41
C TYR A 125 -8.29 -2.17 -0.11
N LEU A 126 -9.07 -2.50 -1.13
CA LEU A 126 -10.34 -3.19 -0.92
C LEU A 126 -10.16 -4.68 -0.66
N THR A 127 -8.95 -5.24 -0.79
CA THR A 127 -8.65 -6.61 -0.32
C THR A 127 -8.48 -6.67 1.20
N THR A 128 -8.35 -5.53 1.87
CA THR A 128 -8.10 -5.43 3.31
C THR A 128 -9.19 -4.68 4.03
N ASP A 129 -9.77 -3.62 3.48
CA ASP A 129 -10.63 -2.70 4.23
C ASP A 129 -12.12 -2.87 3.92
N TRP A 130 -12.94 -3.13 4.95
CA TRP A 130 -14.38 -3.33 4.80
C TRP A 130 -15.14 -2.04 4.45
N ASP A 131 -14.86 -0.96 5.19
CA ASP A 131 -15.43 0.38 5.01
C ASP A 131 -14.39 1.44 5.37
N LEU A 132 -14.01 2.26 4.40
CA LEU A 132 -13.04 3.35 4.60
C LEU A 132 -13.69 4.61 5.20
N GLY A 133 -15.02 4.73 5.16
CA GLY A 133 -15.74 5.87 5.69
C GLY A 133 -15.16 7.22 5.23
N ARG A 134 -14.66 8.01 6.18
CA ARG A 134 -14.05 9.33 5.94
C ARG A 134 -12.75 9.29 5.10
N GLN A 135 -12.11 8.13 5.01
CA GLN A 135 -10.89 7.94 4.24
C GLN A 135 -11.18 7.58 2.76
N ALA A 136 -12.45 7.50 2.36
CA ALA A 136 -12.81 7.25 0.96
C ALA A 136 -12.28 8.35 0.01
N PHE A 137 -11.87 7.96 -1.19
CA PHE A 137 -11.27 8.89 -2.16
C PHE A 137 -11.59 8.54 -3.61
N ARG A 138 -11.50 9.54 -4.50
CA ARG A 138 -11.61 9.35 -5.95
C ARG A 138 -10.32 8.72 -6.49
N CYS A 139 -10.44 7.55 -7.11
CA CYS A 139 -9.31 6.79 -7.62
C CYS A 139 -8.70 7.45 -8.87
N ARG A 140 -7.36 7.48 -8.91
CA ARG A 140 -6.56 7.99 -10.04
C ARG A 140 -5.53 6.96 -10.52
N CYS A 141 -5.81 5.67 -10.37
CA CYS A 141 -4.85 4.61 -10.73
C CYS A 141 -4.70 4.38 -12.24
N GLY A 142 -5.66 4.84 -13.07
CA GLY A 142 -5.61 4.67 -14.52
C GLY A 142 -5.93 3.25 -15.03
N ALA A 143 -6.28 2.31 -14.17
CA ALA A 143 -6.63 0.94 -14.57
C ALA A 143 -7.91 0.90 -15.41
N LYS A 144 -7.97 0.03 -16.43
CA LYS A 144 -9.17 -0.16 -17.28
C LYS A 144 -10.44 -0.50 -16.48
N ASN A 145 -10.28 -1.29 -15.41
CA ASN A 145 -11.38 -1.72 -14.55
C ASN A 145 -11.37 -1.01 -13.19
N CYS A 146 -11.05 0.29 -13.19
CA CYS A 146 -11.00 1.15 -12.01
C CYS A 146 -12.35 1.17 -11.26
N TYR A 147 -12.30 1.22 -9.92
CA TYR A 147 -13.49 1.38 -9.08
C TYR A 147 -14.15 2.76 -9.19
N GLY A 148 -13.41 3.76 -9.70
CA GLY A 148 -13.84 5.16 -9.72
C GLY A 148 -13.68 5.82 -8.35
N VAL A 149 -14.35 5.30 -7.32
CA VAL A 149 -14.22 5.74 -5.92
C VAL A 149 -13.88 4.55 -5.03
N VAL A 150 -12.82 4.68 -4.22
CA VAL A 150 -12.38 3.65 -3.27
C VAL A 150 -13.05 3.96 -1.93
N ARG A 151 -13.95 3.08 -1.48
CA ARG A 151 -14.80 3.32 -0.29
C ARG A 151 -14.80 2.17 0.73
N GLY A 152 -14.25 1.02 0.39
CA GLY A 152 -14.32 -0.21 1.20
C GLY A 152 -14.96 -1.36 0.42
N PHE A 153 -14.60 -2.59 0.80
CA PHE A 153 -15.06 -3.83 0.16
C PHE A 153 -16.59 -3.93 0.10
N LYS A 154 -17.30 -3.43 1.13
CA LYS A 154 -18.77 -3.54 1.22
C LYS A 154 -19.53 -2.81 0.10
N TYR A 155 -18.88 -1.87 -0.58
CA TYR A 155 -19.48 -1.11 -1.68
C TYR A 155 -19.17 -1.69 -3.06
N LEU A 156 -18.41 -2.78 -3.13
CA LEU A 156 -18.12 -3.43 -4.39
C LEU A 156 -19.35 -4.16 -4.93
N THR A 157 -19.55 -4.09 -6.24
CA THR A 157 -20.49 -4.96 -6.94
C THR A 157 -20.07 -6.42 -6.80
N HIS A 158 -21.01 -7.35 -6.92
CA HIS A 158 -20.71 -8.78 -6.87
C HIS A 158 -19.59 -9.19 -7.84
N ARG A 159 -19.61 -8.65 -9.08
CA ARG A 159 -18.54 -8.88 -10.07
C ARG A 159 -17.17 -8.38 -9.61
N GLN A 160 -17.12 -7.24 -8.91
CA GLN A 160 -15.87 -6.71 -8.36
C GLN A 160 -15.39 -7.53 -7.16
N GLN A 161 -16.29 -7.99 -6.29
CA GLN A 161 -15.97 -8.87 -5.16
C GLN A 161 -15.36 -10.19 -5.66
N GLU A 162 -16.01 -10.87 -6.60
CA GLU A 162 -15.49 -12.12 -7.17
C GLU A 162 -14.12 -11.95 -7.84
N ARG A 163 -13.88 -10.78 -8.45
CA ARG A 163 -12.56 -10.48 -9.06
C ARG A 163 -11.44 -10.41 -8.04
N ILE A 164 -11.67 -9.84 -6.86
CA ILE A 164 -10.60 -9.63 -5.87
C ILE A 164 -10.56 -10.69 -4.76
N LYS A 165 -11.59 -11.54 -4.70
CA LYS A 165 -11.71 -12.66 -3.76
C LYS A 165 -10.43 -13.50 -3.59
N PRO A 166 -9.63 -13.80 -4.63
CA PRO A 166 -8.37 -14.55 -4.44
C PRO A 166 -7.31 -13.85 -3.58
N HIS A 167 -7.44 -12.54 -3.37
CA HIS A 167 -6.50 -11.72 -2.60
C HIS A 167 -7.15 -11.04 -1.39
N ALA A 168 -8.48 -11.09 -1.28
CA ALA A 168 -9.22 -10.53 -0.16
C ALA A 168 -8.98 -11.32 1.13
N LEU A 169 -8.87 -10.60 2.25
CA LEU A 169 -8.73 -11.24 3.56
C LEU A 169 -10.00 -12.03 3.94
N PRO A 170 -9.86 -13.19 4.62
CA PRO A 170 -10.98 -14.08 4.92
C PRO A 170 -12.17 -13.39 5.60
N TYR A 171 -11.90 -12.48 6.53
CA TYR A 171 -12.93 -11.78 7.30
C TYR A 171 -13.86 -10.91 6.42
N LEU A 172 -13.39 -10.45 5.26
CA LEU A 172 -14.24 -9.73 4.30
C LEU A 172 -15.23 -10.67 3.62
N LEU A 173 -14.76 -11.88 3.29
CA LEU A 173 -15.56 -12.90 2.61
C LEU A 173 -16.62 -13.50 3.54
N GLU A 174 -16.34 -13.58 4.83
CA GLU A 174 -17.31 -14.01 5.85
C GLU A 174 -18.47 -13.03 6.00
N LYS A 175 -18.24 -11.74 5.79
CA LYS A 175 -19.27 -10.69 5.91
C LYS A 175 -20.27 -10.62 4.74
N ILE A 176 -19.98 -11.29 3.63
CA ILE A 176 -20.86 -11.32 2.45
C ILE A 176 -21.52 -12.69 2.24
N ARG A 177 -21.33 -13.61 3.18
CA ARG A 177 -22.03 -14.89 3.21
C ARG A 177 -23.45 -14.73 3.72
#